data_AF-A0A7C1SZN9-F1
#
_entry.id   AF-A0A7C1SZN9-F1
#
_cell.length_a   1.000
_cell.length_b   1.000
_cell.length_c   1.000
_cell.angle_alpha   90.00
_cell.angle_beta   90.00
_cell.angle_gamma   90.00
#
_symmetry.space_group_name_H-M   'P 1'
#
loop_
_entity.id
_entity.type
_entity.pdbx_description
1 polymer ?
#
loop_
_entity_poly.entity_id
_entity_poly.type
_entity_poly.pdbx_seq_one_letter_code
_entity_poly.pdbx_strand_id
1 'polypeptide(L)'
;MVELSENAFSVAKSRYLMEGEDWDGLAKRVATYVGRGEDPEIVEEFEEVIRERLFIPGGRILRNAGRKAGSMTNCVVLPVGDSIEEIGQLYRELLILWSEGSGVGVNWTPLRPKGAPILRKGGYSSGLVSFLKVASQIGETVESGGCFAGGTQIMTDRGLVPVEEVNIGDKAYTHKGFRNVSYTFDNGVKDVYSIRTEKGYSVEVTLNHKFAIRNKDGSFHQVPLSRLNVGDVVTVLPRDTRSVFQIDDDRIVSIDYVGRKNVYDLEVEDVHLLSGNGFYTSNSRRAAGLALVHIDHP
;
A
#
# COMPACT_ATOMS: atom_id res chain seq x y z
N MET A 1 -23.00 -23.28 -16.05
CA MET A 1 -21.70 -22.82 -15.52
C MET A 1 -21.10 -21.84 -16.49
N VAL A 2 -21.12 -20.56 -16.13
CA VAL A 2 -20.43 -19.54 -16.91
C VAL A 2 -19.01 -19.44 -16.34
N GLU A 3 -17.99 -19.87 -17.08
CA GLU A 3 -16.60 -19.83 -16.60
C GLU A 3 -16.11 -18.38 -16.39
N LEU A 4 -15.12 -18.19 -15.51
CA LEU A 4 -14.41 -16.92 -15.42
C LEU A 4 -13.54 -16.74 -16.66
N SER A 5 -13.55 -15.53 -17.24
CA SER A 5 -12.51 -15.17 -18.19
C SER A 5 -11.14 -15.26 -17.54
N GLU A 6 -10.09 -15.50 -18.33
CA GLU A 6 -8.71 -15.60 -17.86
C GLU A 6 -8.29 -14.38 -17.01
N ASN A 7 -8.70 -13.17 -17.44
CA ASN A 7 -8.48 -11.93 -16.70
C ASN A 7 -9.21 -11.91 -15.35
N ALA A 8 -10.49 -12.29 -15.34
CA ALA A 8 -11.27 -12.31 -14.11
C ALA A 8 -10.73 -13.35 -13.12
N PHE A 9 -10.30 -14.51 -13.62
CA PHE A 9 -9.67 -15.54 -12.80
C PHE A 9 -8.33 -15.07 -12.22
N SER A 10 -7.49 -14.40 -13.01
CA SER A 10 -6.23 -13.82 -12.53
C SER A 10 -6.43 -12.80 -11.40
N VAL A 11 -7.42 -11.91 -11.54
CA VAL A 11 -7.79 -10.95 -10.48
C VAL A 11 -8.36 -11.66 -9.26
N ALA A 12 -9.24 -12.65 -9.45
CA ALA A 12 -9.83 -13.42 -8.36
C ALA A 12 -8.75 -14.14 -7.54
N LYS A 13 -7.85 -14.83 -8.22
CA LYS A 13 -6.74 -15.56 -7.62
C LYS A 13 -5.78 -14.67 -6.83
N SER A 14 -5.43 -13.51 -7.38
CA SER A 14 -4.48 -12.59 -6.72
C SER A 14 -5.07 -11.84 -5.53
N ARG A 15 -6.39 -11.63 -5.48
CA ARG A 15 -7.01 -10.70 -4.49
C ARG A 15 -8.04 -11.32 -3.55
N TYR A 16 -8.77 -12.34 -3.97
CA TYR A 16 -9.98 -12.80 -3.28
C TYR A 16 -9.93 -14.26 -2.85
N LEU A 17 -9.42 -15.14 -3.71
CA LEU A 17 -9.35 -16.58 -3.44
C LEU A 17 -8.39 -16.90 -2.28
N MET A 18 -8.75 -17.90 -1.48
CA MET A 18 -7.85 -18.58 -0.55
C MET A 18 -6.95 -19.59 -1.28
N GLU A 19 -5.93 -20.10 -0.59
CA GLU A 19 -5.04 -21.10 -1.16
C GLU A 19 -5.81 -22.38 -1.50
N GLY A 20 -5.77 -22.77 -2.78
CA GLY A 20 -6.52 -23.92 -3.31
C GLY A 20 -8.02 -23.68 -3.54
N GLU A 21 -8.51 -22.46 -3.33
CA GLU A 21 -9.92 -22.10 -3.54
C GLU A 21 -10.18 -21.69 -5.00
N ASP A 22 -11.31 -22.14 -5.55
CA ASP A 22 -11.85 -21.71 -6.84
C ASP A 22 -13.05 -20.76 -6.65
N TRP A 23 -13.69 -20.35 -7.75
CA TRP A 23 -14.80 -19.39 -7.68
C TRP A 23 -16.00 -19.93 -6.88
N ASP A 24 -16.33 -21.20 -7.07
CA ASP A 24 -17.45 -21.85 -6.39
C ASP A 24 -17.16 -22.00 -4.89
N GLY A 25 -15.92 -22.36 -4.53
CA GLY A 25 -15.45 -22.37 -3.16
C GLY A 25 -15.54 -20.98 -2.50
N LEU A 26 -15.17 -19.92 -3.22
CA LEU A 26 -15.32 -18.55 -2.74
C LEU A 26 -16.80 -18.18 -2.54
N ALA A 27 -17.68 -18.52 -3.48
CA ALA A 27 -19.11 -18.24 -3.38
C ALA A 27 -19.70 -18.92 -2.13
N LYS A 28 -19.40 -20.21 -1.95
CA LYS A 28 -19.81 -20.99 -0.79
C LYS A 28 -19.29 -20.42 0.52
N ARG A 29 -18.00 -20.08 0.59
CA ARG A 29 -17.39 -19.48 1.78
C ARG A 29 -18.07 -18.17 2.15
N VAL A 30 -18.27 -17.28 1.18
CA VAL A 30 -18.86 -15.96 1.41
C VAL A 30 -20.31 -16.11 1.86
N ALA A 31 -21.12 -16.90 1.15
CA ALA A 31 -22.52 -17.13 1.49
C ALA A 31 -22.68 -17.76 2.88
N THR A 32 -21.93 -18.83 3.16
CA THR A 32 -21.97 -19.51 4.46
C THR A 32 -21.54 -18.59 5.61
N TYR A 33 -20.55 -17.72 5.39
CA TYR A 33 -20.04 -16.85 6.45
C TYR A 33 -20.98 -15.66 6.72
N VAL A 34 -21.49 -15.03 5.66
CA VAL A 34 -22.37 -13.86 5.76
C VAL A 34 -23.78 -14.26 6.21
N GLY A 35 -24.30 -15.38 5.70
CA GLY A 35 -25.64 -15.90 6.04
C GLY A 35 -25.70 -16.67 7.35
N ARG A 36 -24.71 -16.53 8.24
CA ARG A 36 -24.74 -17.22 9.55
C ARG A 36 -25.94 -16.74 10.36
N GLY A 37 -26.83 -17.67 10.69
CA GLY A 37 -28.05 -17.41 11.46
C GLY A 37 -29.29 -17.18 10.60
N GLU A 38 -29.15 -17.19 9.27
CA GLU A 38 -30.27 -17.17 8.32
C GLU A 38 -30.76 -18.59 8.00
N ASP A 39 -31.91 -18.69 7.32
CA ASP A 39 -32.46 -19.95 6.82
C ASP A 39 -31.49 -20.59 5.79
N PRO A 40 -31.19 -21.91 5.88
CA PRO A 40 -30.40 -22.61 4.88
C PRO A 40 -30.82 -22.36 3.42
N GLU A 41 -32.12 -22.24 3.14
CA GLU A 41 -32.62 -21.96 1.77
C GLU A 41 -32.13 -20.59 1.27
N ILE A 42 -32.12 -19.57 2.14
CA ILE A 42 -31.62 -18.22 1.80
C ILE A 42 -30.11 -18.26 1.57
N VAL A 43 -29.36 -19.04 2.36
CA VAL A 43 -27.91 -19.17 2.19
C VAL A 43 -27.57 -19.84 0.86
N GLU A 44 -28.34 -20.86 0.46
CA GLU A 44 -28.17 -21.55 -0.83
C GLU A 44 -28.50 -20.64 -2.01
N GLU A 45 -29.60 -19.88 -1.95
CA GLU A 45 -29.94 -18.88 -2.96
C GLU A 45 -28.85 -17.80 -3.06
N PHE A 46 -28.34 -17.32 -1.92
CA PHE A 46 -27.27 -16.33 -1.90
C PHE A 46 -25.95 -16.87 -2.47
N GLU A 47 -25.63 -18.14 -2.21
CA GLU A 47 -24.50 -18.82 -2.82
C GLU A 47 -24.66 -18.89 -4.34
N GLU A 48 -25.82 -19.27 -4.83
CA GLU A 48 -26.10 -19.42 -6.27
C GLU A 48 -25.99 -18.09 -7.02
N VAL A 49 -26.55 -17.00 -6.49
CA VAL A 49 -26.44 -15.68 -7.15
C VAL A 49 -25.01 -15.15 -7.20
N ILE A 50 -24.15 -15.48 -6.22
CA ILE A 50 -22.71 -15.18 -6.26
C ILE A 50 -22.01 -16.07 -7.28
N ARG A 51 -22.29 -17.38 -7.24
CA ARG A 51 -21.68 -18.38 -8.13
C ARG A 51 -21.94 -18.03 -9.60
N GLU A 52 -23.17 -17.71 -9.96
CA GLU A 52 -23.59 -17.30 -11.30
C GLU A 52 -23.26 -15.83 -11.62
N ARG A 53 -22.70 -15.08 -10.66
CA ARG A 53 -22.30 -13.65 -10.78
C ARG A 53 -23.45 -12.73 -11.15
N LEU A 54 -24.67 -13.10 -10.77
CA LEU A 54 -25.84 -12.22 -10.83
C LEU A 54 -25.72 -11.09 -9.80
N PHE A 55 -25.01 -11.37 -8.70
CA PHE A 55 -24.63 -10.40 -7.68
C PHE A 55 -23.20 -10.66 -7.22
N ILE A 56 -22.40 -9.60 -7.05
CA ILE A 56 -21.04 -9.69 -6.50
C ILE A 56 -20.94 -8.72 -5.31
N PRO A 57 -20.72 -9.21 -4.07
CA PRO A 57 -20.56 -8.35 -2.92
C PRO A 57 -19.25 -7.55 -3.00
N GLY A 58 -19.18 -6.47 -2.21
CA GLY A 58 -18.00 -5.59 -2.23
C GLY A 58 -16.70 -6.34 -1.93
N GLY A 59 -15.59 -5.90 -2.52
CA GLY A 59 -14.33 -6.66 -2.56
C GLY A 59 -13.78 -7.12 -1.21
N ARG A 60 -14.01 -6.38 -0.11
CA ARG A 60 -13.62 -6.83 1.23
C ARG A 60 -14.45 -7.98 1.77
N ILE A 61 -15.72 -8.06 1.42
CA ILE A 61 -16.56 -9.19 1.78
C ILE A 61 -16.02 -10.44 1.10
N LEU A 62 -15.76 -10.36 -0.22
CA LEU A 62 -15.13 -11.46 -0.97
C LEU A 62 -13.78 -11.88 -0.36
N ARG A 63 -12.93 -10.89 -0.04
CA ARG A 63 -11.58 -11.12 0.46
C ARG A 63 -11.56 -11.66 1.89
N ASN A 64 -12.35 -11.11 2.79
CA ASN A 64 -12.18 -11.30 4.23
C ASN A 64 -13.22 -12.22 4.88
N ALA A 65 -14.37 -12.49 4.24
CA ALA A 65 -15.35 -13.43 4.79
C ALA A 65 -14.70 -14.81 5.04
N GLY A 66 -14.83 -15.34 6.25
CA GLY A 66 -14.20 -16.60 6.65
C GLY A 66 -12.70 -16.53 6.96
N ARG A 67 -12.04 -15.36 6.89
CA ARG A 67 -10.65 -15.17 7.37
C ARG A 67 -10.63 -14.79 8.85
N LYS A 68 -9.51 -15.08 9.53
CA LYS A 68 -9.31 -14.76 10.96
C LYS A 68 -9.18 -13.25 11.24
N ALA A 69 -8.78 -12.45 10.24
CA ALA A 69 -8.52 -11.03 10.39
C ALA A 69 -8.93 -10.25 9.13
N GLY A 70 -9.34 -9.00 9.32
CA GLY A 70 -9.71 -8.06 8.27
C GLY A 70 -11.18 -7.64 8.32
N SER A 71 -11.42 -6.33 8.24
CA SER A 71 -12.77 -5.77 8.21
C SER A 71 -13.49 -6.08 6.89
N MET A 72 -14.78 -6.40 6.96
CA MET A 72 -15.65 -6.57 5.79
C MET A 72 -16.20 -5.23 5.26
N THR A 73 -16.00 -4.14 6.01
CA THR A 73 -16.50 -2.81 5.64
C THR A 73 -15.58 -2.16 4.60
N ASN A 74 -16.15 -1.76 3.46
CA ASN A 74 -15.40 -1.07 2.39
C ASN A 74 -15.25 0.42 2.65
N CYS A 75 -16.35 1.10 2.97
CA CYS A 75 -16.42 2.55 3.05
C CYS A 75 -16.98 2.95 4.41
N VAL A 76 -16.31 3.90 5.06
CA VAL A 76 -16.76 4.49 6.33
C VAL A 76 -16.76 6.00 6.18
N VAL A 77 -17.75 6.66 6.76
CA VAL A 77 -17.78 8.13 6.87
C VAL A 77 -17.78 8.50 8.34
N LEU A 78 -16.81 9.31 8.76
CA LEU A 78 -16.66 9.77 10.13
C LEU A 78 -17.00 11.27 10.27
N PRO A 79 -17.71 11.68 11.32
CA PRO A 79 -17.80 13.08 11.71
C PRO A 79 -16.53 13.50 12.47
N VAL A 80 -16.27 14.80 12.53
CA VAL A 80 -15.28 15.38 13.45
C VAL A 80 -15.78 16.70 14.01
N GLY A 81 -15.64 16.89 15.32
CA GLY A 81 -15.95 18.15 15.99
C GLY A 81 -14.78 19.13 16.01
N ASP A 82 -15.04 20.34 16.49
CA ASP A 82 -14.09 21.45 16.53
C ASP A 82 -13.37 21.57 17.88
N SER A 83 -12.85 20.44 18.36
CA SER A 83 -12.04 20.32 19.59
C SER A 83 -10.82 19.43 19.36
N ILE A 84 -9.75 19.65 20.13
CA ILE A 84 -8.52 18.84 19.99
C ILE A 84 -8.77 17.39 20.40
N GLU A 85 -9.65 17.19 21.38
CA GLU A 85 -10.05 15.87 21.87
C GLU A 85 -10.78 15.07 20.77
N GLU A 86 -11.74 15.68 20.07
CA GLU A 86 -12.46 15.03 18.97
C GLU A 86 -11.57 14.80 17.74
N ILE A 87 -10.70 15.76 17.42
CA ILE A 87 -9.71 15.60 16.34
C ILE A 87 -8.73 14.46 16.67
N GLY A 88 -8.29 14.35 17.93
CA GLY A 88 -7.44 13.25 18.38
C GLY A 88 -8.13 11.89 18.30
N GLN A 89 -9.42 11.83 18.67
CA GLN A 89 -10.23 10.62 18.53
C GLN A 89 -10.39 10.21 17.07
N LEU A 90 -10.68 11.17 16.17
CA LEU A 90 -10.72 10.93 14.73
C LEU A 90 -9.42 10.29 14.25
N TYR A 91 -8.26 10.81 14.65
CA TYR A 91 -6.96 10.26 14.24
C TYR A 91 -6.73 8.83 14.70
N ARG A 92 -7.15 8.50 15.92
CA ARG A 92 -7.14 7.11 16.41
C ARG A 92 -8.02 6.21 15.54
N GLU A 93 -9.21 6.67 15.17
CA GLU A 93 -10.14 5.90 14.33
C GLU A 93 -9.58 5.72 12.91
N LEU A 94 -9.03 6.76 12.31
CA LEU A 94 -8.35 6.69 11.02
C LEU A 94 -7.20 5.67 11.04
N LEU A 95 -6.38 5.68 12.09
CA LEU A 95 -5.29 4.72 12.27
C LEU A 95 -5.81 3.27 12.23
N ILE A 96 -6.86 2.97 12.98
CA ILE A 96 -7.43 1.61 13.05
C ILE A 96 -8.07 1.23 11.71
N LEU A 97 -8.94 2.09 11.18
CA LEU A 97 -9.72 1.80 9.96
C LEU A 97 -8.82 1.62 8.74
N TRP A 98 -7.78 2.45 8.59
CA TRP A 98 -6.81 2.27 7.51
C TRP A 98 -5.92 1.04 7.73
N SER A 99 -5.65 0.61 8.97
CA SER A 99 -4.88 -0.62 9.23
C SER A 99 -5.66 -1.85 8.80
N GLU A 100 -6.97 -1.78 8.95
CA GLU A 100 -7.91 -2.78 8.44
C GLU A 100 -8.13 -2.61 6.93
N GLY A 101 -7.75 -1.46 6.37
CA GLY A 101 -7.74 -1.08 4.95
C GLY A 101 -9.02 -0.39 4.45
N SER A 102 -9.95 -0.04 5.34
CA SER A 102 -11.20 0.64 4.97
C SER A 102 -10.91 1.96 4.23
N GLY A 103 -11.73 2.29 3.24
CA GLY A 103 -11.75 3.63 2.66
C GLY A 103 -12.51 4.55 3.61
N VAL A 104 -11.89 5.67 4.03
CA VAL A 104 -12.49 6.55 5.03
C VAL A 104 -12.73 7.94 4.46
N GLY A 105 -13.99 8.37 4.51
CA GLY A 105 -14.40 9.75 4.32
C GLY A 105 -14.54 10.45 5.66
N VAL A 106 -14.19 11.73 5.74
CA VAL A 106 -14.35 12.53 6.97
C VAL A 106 -15.05 13.84 6.64
N ASN A 107 -16.10 14.17 7.38
CA ASN A 107 -16.75 15.47 7.29
C ASN A 107 -16.05 16.50 8.19
N TRP A 108 -15.25 17.35 7.58
CA TRP A 108 -14.44 18.37 8.26
C TRP A 108 -15.15 19.71 8.44
N THR A 109 -16.36 19.85 7.93
CA THR A 109 -17.14 21.10 7.97
C THR A 109 -17.18 21.78 9.34
N PRO A 110 -17.24 21.06 10.48
CA PRO A 110 -17.31 21.73 11.77
C PRO A 110 -16.05 22.49 12.17
N LEU A 111 -14.88 22.20 11.59
CA LEU A 111 -13.63 22.83 12.00
C LEU A 111 -13.64 24.34 11.73
N ARG A 112 -13.22 25.12 12.71
CA ARG A 112 -13.07 26.57 12.54
C ARG A 112 -11.97 26.92 11.51
N PRO A 113 -12.11 28.03 10.76
CA PRO A 113 -11.11 28.44 9.79
C PRO A 113 -9.78 28.82 10.44
N LYS A 114 -8.74 28.87 9.61
CA LYS A 114 -7.43 29.38 10.01
C LYS A 114 -7.57 30.82 10.51
N GLY A 115 -6.90 31.14 11.62
CA GLY A 115 -6.98 32.48 12.22
C GLY A 115 -8.17 32.69 13.14
N ALA A 116 -9.10 31.73 13.26
CA ALA A 116 -10.17 31.82 14.25
C ALA A 116 -9.58 31.76 15.68
N PRO A 117 -10.08 32.59 16.63
CA PRO A 117 -9.53 32.63 17.98
C PRO A 117 -9.78 31.33 18.75
N ILE A 118 -8.79 30.91 19.54
CA ILE A 118 -8.92 29.75 20.45
C ILE A 118 -9.26 30.27 21.84
N LEU A 119 -10.51 30.04 22.25
CA LEU A 119 -11.01 30.44 23.56
C LEU A 119 -10.24 29.71 24.67
N ARG A 120 -10.03 30.39 25.81
CA ARG A 120 -9.36 29.91 27.04
C ARG A 120 -7.85 29.64 26.96
N LYS A 121 -7.31 29.15 25.84
CA LYS A 121 -5.88 28.84 25.71
C LYS A 121 -5.05 29.95 25.05
N GLY A 122 -5.72 30.94 24.44
CA GLY A 122 -5.07 31.99 23.67
C GLY A 122 -4.57 31.49 22.30
N GLY A 123 -4.26 32.42 21.40
CA GLY A 123 -3.79 32.12 20.05
C GLY A 123 -4.91 31.88 19.03
N TYR A 124 -4.52 31.34 17.87
CA TYR A 124 -5.35 31.24 16.68
C TYR A 124 -5.30 29.83 16.08
N SER A 125 -6.41 29.38 15.52
CA SER A 125 -6.53 28.09 14.83
C SER A 125 -5.58 28.00 13.64
N SER A 126 -4.96 26.83 13.46
CA SER A 126 -4.18 26.49 12.27
C SER A 126 -5.06 26.20 11.04
N GLY A 127 -6.35 25.96 11.26
CA GLY A 127 -7.36 25.67 10.23
C GLY A 127 -7.27 24.26 9.65
N LEU A 128 -8.32 23.91 8.89
CA LEU A 128 -8.54 22.58 8.30
C LEU A 128 -7.31 21.97 7.62
N VAL A 129 -6.65 22.72 6.73
CA VAL A 129 -5.52 22.21 5.93
C VAL A 129 -4.38 21.70 6.81
N SER A 130 -4.17 22.28 8.00
CA SER A 130 -3.16 21.81 8.94
C SER A 130 -3.49 20.42 9.50
N PHE A 131 -4.75 20.18 9.83
CA PHE A 131 -5.20 18.89 10.37
C PHE A 131 -5.27 17.81 9.28
N LEU A 132 -5.66 18.18 8.04
CA LEU A 132 -5.58 17.27 6.89
C LEU A 132 -4.17 16.75 6.62
N LYS A 133 -3.13 17.58 6.85
CA LYS A 133 -1.74 17.13 6.74
C LYS A 133 -1.42 16.04 7.75
N VAL A 134 -1.89 16.16 8.99
CA VAL A 134 -1.70 15.13 10.02
C VAL A 134 -2.46 13.86 9.64
N ALA A 135 -3.71 13.97 9.19
CA ALA A 135 -4.47 12.82 8.68
C ALA A 135 -3.74 12.13 7.51
N SER A 136 -3.15 12.89 6.59
CA SER A 136 -2.33 12.34 5.50
C SER A 136 -1.12 11.55 6.03
N GLN A 137 -0.41 12.10 7.02
CA GLN A 137 0.73 11.42 7.65
C GLN A 137 0.33 10.13 8.36
N ILE A 138 -0.83 10.11 9.04
CA ILE A 138 -1.38 8.89 9.63
C ILE A 138 -1.66 7.85 8.54
N GLY A 139 -2.26 8.28 7.42
CA GLY A 139 -2.53 7.42 6.27
C GLY A 139 -1.24 6.77 5.76
N GLU A 140 -0.20 7.58 5.56
CA GLU A 140 1.14 7.13 5.15
C GLU A 140 1.79 6.15 6.14
N THR A 141 1.45 6.22 7.43
CA THR A 141 2.06 5.39 8.49
C THR A 141 1.47 3.98 8.58
N VAL A 142 0.20 3.80 8.22
CA VAL A 142 -0.60 2.61 8.58
C VAL A 142 -0.56 1.50 7.52
N GLU A 143 0.25 1.70 6.49
CA GLU A 143 0.21 0.89 5.30
C GLU A 143 1.12 -0.34 5.41
N SER A 144 0.72 -1.44 4.76
CA SER A 144 1.70 -2.47 4.41
C SER A 144 2.51 -1.94 3.23
N GLY A 145 3.83 -2.04 3.18
CA GLY A 145 4.64 -1.45 2.12
C GLY A 145 4.74 -2.27 0.83
N GLY A 146 5.46 -1.74 -0.16
CA GLY A 146 6.16 -2.53 -1.19
C GLY A 146 7.10 -3.53 -0.52
N CYS A 147 7.14 -4.77 -0.97
CA CYS A 147 8.07 -5.74 -0.41
C CYS A 147 9.01 -6.25 -1.49
N PHE A 148 10.28 -6.40 -1.13
CA PHE A 148 11.28 -7.13 -1.90
C PHE A 148 11.10 -8.62 -1.71
N ALA A 149 11.35 -9.41 -2.75
CA ALA A 149 11.52 -10.85 -2.57
C ALA A 149 12.80 -11.16 -1.80
N GLY A 150 12.78 -12.25 -1.02
CA GLY A 150 14.00 -12.80 -0.40
C GLY A 150 15.12 -12.99 -1.43
N GLY A 151 16.35 -12.74 -1.01
CA GLY A 151 17.55 -12.73 -1.84
C GLY A 151 17.84 -11.40 -2.56
N THR A 152 16.94 -10.42 -2.47
CA THR A 152 17.20 -9.07 -3.02
C THR A 152 18.38 -8.43 -2.31
N GLN A 153 19.40 -8.00 -3.06
CA GLN A 153 20.61 -7.41 -2.51
C GLN A 153 20.39 -5.92 -2.21
N ILE A 154 20.46 -5.57 -0.93
CA ILE A 154 20.43 -4.19 -0.45
C ILE A 154 21.86 -3.72 -0.28
N MET A 155 22.17 -2.55 -0.83
CA MET A 155 23.49 -1.92 -0.61
C MET A 155 23.53 -1.37 0.81
N THR A 156 24.38 -1.95 1.65
CA THR A 156 24.62 -1.51 3.03
C THR A 156 26.08 -1.08 3.23
N ASP A 157 26.40 -0.52 4.39
CA ASP A 157 27.77 -0.23 4.80
C ASP A 157 28.64 -1.50 4.98
N ARG A 158 28.00 -2.66 5.09
CA ARG A 158 28.66 -3.98 5.07
C ARG A 158 28.81 -4.56 3.65
N GLY A 159 28.40 -3.82 2.62
CA GLY A 159 28.35 -4.29 1.23
C GLY A 159 26.94 -4.71 0.81
N LEU A 160 26.86 -5.52 -0.24
CA LEU A 160 25.58 -6.09 -0.70
C LEU A 160 25.13 -7.18 0.27
N VAL A 161 23.98 -6.96 0.92
CA VAL A 161 23.41 -7.86 1.91
C VAL A 161 22.00 -8.28 1.44
N PRO A 162 21.65 -9.58 1.46
CA PRO A 162 20.28 -10.01 1.21
C PRO A 162 19.29 -9.33 2.14
N VAL A 163 18.11 -8.96 1.62
CA VAL A 163 17.10 -8.18 2.36
C VAL A 163 16.67 -8.82 3.67
N GLU A 164 16.65 -10.16 3.73
CA GLU A 164 16.34 -10.96 4.92
C GLU A 164 17.43 -10.94 6.00
N GLU A 165 18.66 -10.56 5.64
CA GLU A 165 19.84 -10.49 6.52
C GLU A 165 20.20 -9.05 6.94
N VAL A 166 19.45 -8.06 6.44
CA VAL A 166 19.56 -6.68 6.90
C VAL A 166 19.00 -6.57 8.31
N ASN A 167 19.75 -5.96 9.21
CA ASN A 167 19.37 -5.79 10.62
C ASN A 167 19.11 -4.33 10.95
N ILE A 168 18.26 -4.09 11.95
CA ILE A 168 18.09 -2.76 12.53
C ILE A 168 19.45 -2.26 13.03
N GLY A 169 19.80 -1.03 12.64
CA GLY A 169 21.11 -0.42 12.92
C GLY A 169 22.16 -0.57 11.81
N ASP A 170 21.96 -1.45 10.82
CA ASP A 170 22.76 -1.42 9.58
C ASP A 170 22.53 -0.09 8.84
N LYS A 171 23.48 0.33 8.00
CA LYS A 171 23.28 1.53 7.17
C LYS A 171 22.97 1.17 5.74
N ALA A 172 21.75 1.42 5.29
CA ALA A 172 21.35 1.24 3.90
C ALA A 172 21.74 2.46 3.05
N TYR A 173 22.18 2.22 1.82
CA TYR A 173 22.52 3.26 0.87
C TYR A 173 21.27 3.84 0.21
N THR A 174 21.14 5.16 0.30
CA THR A 174 19.98 5.90 -0.19
C THR A 174 20.40 7.02 -1.13
N HIS A 175 19.43 7.69 -1.75
CA HIS A 175 19.67 8.89 -2.55
C HIS A 175 20.31 10.06 -1.75
N LYS A 176 20.34 10.01 -0.40
CA LYS A 176 21.02 10.96 0.48
C LYS A 176 22.26 10.36 1.17
N GLY A 177 22.80 9.28 0.61
CA GLY A 177 23.90 8.50 1.18
C GLY A 177 23.44 7.46 2.20
N PHE A 178 24.37 6.97 3.01
CA PHE A 178 24.08 5.96 4.03
C PHE A 178 23.19 6.53 5.16
N ARG A 179 22.16 5.78 5.54
CA ARG A 179 21.23 6.08 6.64
C ARG A 179 20.89 4.80 7.39
N ASN A 180 20.56 4.91 8.68
CA ASN A 180 20.31 3.73 9.50
C ASN A 180 18.99 3.07 9.09
N VAL A 181 18.99 1.74 9.08
CA VAL A 181 17.79 0.93 8.99
C VAL A 181 17.10 0.97 10.35
N SER A 182 15.89 1.53 10.41
CA SER A 182 15.10 1.68 11.63
C SER A 182 14.24 0.45 11.90
N TYR A 183 13.72 -0.20 10.85
CA TYR A 183 12.87 -1.38 10.95
C TYR A 183 13.12 -2.35 9.81
N THR A 184 12.90 -3.63 10.10
CA THR A 184 12.85 -4.72 9.12
C THR A 184 11.61 -5.58 9.40
N PHE A 185 10.94 -6.02 8.34
CA PHE A 185 9.68 -6.74 8.41
C PHE A 185 9.72 -7.99 7.51
N ASP A 186 9.53 -9.17 8.11
CA ASP A 186 9.16 -10.36 7.36
C ASP A 186 7.65 -10.32 7.10
N ASN A 187 7.29 -10.14 5.84
CA ASN A 187 5.93 -9.92 5.39
C ASN A 187 5.26 -11.23 4.89
N GLY A 188 5.92 -12.37 5.08
CA GLY A 188 5.44 -13.68 4.66
C GLY A 188 5.43 -13.87 3.15
N VAL A 189 4.66 -14.85 2.68
CA VAL A 189 4.67 -15.27 1.28
C VAL A 189 3.64 -14.49 0.45
N LYS A 190 4.12 -13.69 -0.51
CA LYS A 190 3.30 -12.87 -1.43
C LYS A 190 3.64 -13.16 -2.90
N ASP A 191 2.75 -12.73 -3.81
CA ASP A 191 2.98 -12.76 -5.25
C ASP A 191 4.10 -11.78 -5.64
N VAL A 192 5.07 -12.25 -6.40
CA VAL A 192 6.27 -11.50 -6.78
C VAL A 192 6.39 -11.44 -8.30
N TYR A 193 6.90 -10.31 -8.77
CA TYR A 193 7.14 -10.00 -10.17
C TYR A 193 8.59 -9.58 -10.34
N SER A 194 9.26 -10.13 -11.36
CA SER A 194 10.60 -9.74 -11.77
C SER A 194 10.53 -8.62 -12.79
N ILE A 195 11.20 -7.51 -12.51
CA ILE A 195 11.43 -6.42 -13.45
C ILE A 195 12.86 -6.53 -13.97
N ARG A 196 13.06 -6.36 -15.28
CA ARG A 196 14.37 -6.32 -15.92
C ARG A 196 14.52 -5.08 -16.78
N THR A 197 15.75 -4.59 -16.91
CA THR A 197 16.08 -3.36 -17.64
C THR A 197 17.16 -3.59 -18.72
N GLU A 198 17.31 -2.64 -19.64
CA GLU A 198 18.26 -2.72 -20.78
C GLU A 198 19.73 -2.86 -20.33
N LYS A 199 20.16 -2.15 -19.29
CA LYS A 199 21.53 -2.29 -18.74
C LYS A 199 21.68 -3.50 -17.83
N GLY A 200 20.66 -4.36 -17.76
CA GLY A 200 20.70 -5.66 -17.11
C GLY A 200 20.49 -5.62 -15.59
N TYR A 201 19.85 -4.59 -15.05
CA TYR A 201 19.37 -4.63 -13.66
C TYR A 201 18.12 -5.50 -13.57
N SER A 202 18.01 -6.26 -12.48
CA SER A 202 16.85 -7.11 -12.21
C SER A 202 16.50 -7.09 -10.73
N VAL A 203 15.22 -6.88 -10.40
CA VAL A 203 14.73 -7.00 -9.02
C VAL A 203 13.39 -7.71 -9.01
N GLU A 204 13.11 -8.39 -7.91
CA GLU A 204 11.87 -9.13 -7.69
C GLU A 204 11.10 -8.49 -6.54
N VAL A 205 9.88 -8.03 -6.81
CA VAL A 205 9.08 -7.24 -5.86
C VAL A 205 7.58 -7.51 -5.98
N THR A 206 6.81 -7.07 -4.99
CA THR A 206 5.34 -7.09 -5.07
C THR A 206 4.80 -6.00 -6.00
N LEU A 207 3.59 -6.16 -6.55
CA LEU A 207 2.99 -5.20 -7.51
C LEU A 207 2.84 -3.76 -6.98
N ASN A 208 2.78 -3.61 -5.66
CA ASN A 208 2.61 -2.33 -5.00
C ASN A 208 3.96 -1.68 -4.64
N HIS A 209 5.09 -2.35 -4.93
CA HIS A 209 6.43 -1.82 -4.74
C HIS A 209 6.68 -0.67 -5.69
N LYS A 210 7.17 0.46 -5.19
CA LYS A 210 7.31 1.67 -6.00
C LYS A 210 8.73 1.84 -6.50
N PHE A 211 8.87 2.27 -7.74
CA PHE A 211 10.13 2.64 -8.35
C PHE A 211 10.22 4.16 -8.46
N ALA A 212 11.41 4.71 -8.25
CA ALA A 212 11.67 6.12 -8.52
C ALA A 212 11.77 6.35 -10.03
N ILE A 213 11.12 7.41 -10.49
CA ILE A 213 11.21 7.98 -11.82
C ILE A 213 11.70 9.41 -11.65
N ARG A 214 12.79 9.75 -12.33
CA ARG A 214 13.37 11.08 -12.27
C ARG A 214 12.61 12.05 -13.18
N ASN A 215 12.18 13.18 -12.63
CA ASN A 215 11.61 14.28 -13.37
C ASN A 215 12.70 15.14 -14.02
N LYS A 216 12.32 15.96 -15.01
CA LYS A 216 13.26 16.88 -15.71
C LYS A 216 13.93 17.91 -14.78
N ASP A 217 13.31 18.22 -13.65
CA ASP A 217 13.83 19.15 -12.64
C ASP A 217 14.77 18.47 -11.62
N GLY A 218 15.02 17.16 -11.76
CA GLY A 218 15.84 16.36 -10.85
C GLY A 218 15.11 15.84 -9.62
N SER A 219 13.82 16.14 -9.46
CA SER A 219 12.99 15.54 -8.41
C SER A 219 12.60 14.10 -8.75
N PHE A 220 12.18 13.32 -7.75
CA PHE A 220 11.73 11.95 -7.94
C PHE A 220 10.22 11.83 -7.80
N HIS A 221 9.59 11.14 -8.74
CA HIS A 221 8.22 10.65 -8.64
C HIS A 221 8.25 9.14 -8.41
N GLN A 222 7.42 8.62 -7.51
CA GLN A 222 7.38 7.19 -7.19
C GLN A 222 6.16 6.53 -7.82
N VAL A 223 6.36 5.48 -8.61
CA VAL A 223 5.30 4.76 -9.33
C VAL A 223 5.30 3.28 -8.93
N PRO A 224 4.17 2.71 -8.48
CA PRO A 224 4.10 1.29 -8.16
C PRO A 224 4.28 0.41 -9.41
N LEU A 225 4.84 -0.78 -9.26
CA LEU A 225 5.06 -1.72 -10.37
C LEU A 225 3.77 -2.00 -11.17
N SER A 226 2.62 -2.07 -10.50
CA SER A 226 1.30 -2.23 -11.13
C SER A 226 0.90 -1.13 -12.14
N ARG A 227 1.64 -0.02 -12.20
CA ARG A 227 1.41 1.08 -13.14
C ARG A 227 2.56 1.29 -14.12
N LEU A 228 3.63 0.51 -14.02
CA LEU A 228 4.76 0.55 -14.94
C LEU A 228 4.53 -0.39 -16.11
N ASN A 229 5.04 -0.01 -17.28
CA ASN A 229 5.00 -0.79 -18.50
C ASN A 229 6.41 -1.01 -19.05
N VAL A 230 6.55 -2.03 -19.89
CA VAL A 230 7.76 -2.21 -20.71
C VAL A 230 7.97 -0.94 -21.55
N GLY A 231 9.19 -0.42 -21.53
CA GLY A 231 9.56 0.83 -22.17
C GLY A 231 9.59 2.06 -21.24
N ASP A 232 9.01 1.98 -20.04
CA ASP A 232 9.13 3.05 -19.05
C ASP A 232 10.57 3.16 -18.53
N VAL A 233 10.95 4.36 -18.10
CA VAL A 233 12.30 4.67 -17.61
C VAL A 233 12.26 4.79 -16.10
N VAL A 234 13.11 4.02 -15.42
CA VAL A 234 13.23 3.98 -13.96
C VAL A 234 14.63 4.38 -13.53
N THR A 235 14.73 4.93 -12.34
CA THR A 235 16.00 5.41 -11.79
C THR A 235 16.78 4.26 -11.14
N VAL A 236 18.05 4.13 -11.54
CA VAL A 236 18.97 3.10 -11.10
C VAL A 236 20.27 3.69 -10.57
N LEU A 237 21.01 2.87 -9.83
CA LEU A 237 22.31 3.18 -9.28
C LEU A 237 23.38 2.78 -10.31
N PRO A 238 24.24 3.71 -10.78
CA PRO A 238 25.24 3.41 -11.80
C PRO A 238 26.19 2.31 -11.33
N ARG A 239 26.56 1.40 -12.24
CA ARG A 239 27.57 0.35 -11.96
C ARG A 239 29.01 0.85 -11.94
N ASP A 240 29.27 2.08 -12.40
CA ASP A 240 30.62 2.63 -12.47
C ASP A 240 31.06 3.16 -11.08
N THR A 241 32.16 2.60 -10.57
CA THR A 241 32.68 2.82 -9.21
C THR A 241 33.32 4.20 -9.03
N ARG A 242 33.47 4.99 -10.09
CA ARG A 242 34.06 6.35 -10.04
C ARG A 242 33.11 7.43 -9.54
N SER A 243 31.82 7.14 -9.41
CA SER A 243 30.79 8.15 -9.10
C SER A 243 29.67 7.57 -8.26
N VAL A 244 30.00 7.17 -7.02
CA VAL A 244 29.08 6.60 -6.01
C VAL A 244 27.85 7.50 -5.74
N PHE A 245 27.92 8.79 -6.10
CA PHE A 245 26.84 9.78 -5.90
C PHE A 245 26.05 10.16 -7.16
N GLN A 246 26.28 9.51 -8.31
CA GLN A 246 25.50 9.79 -9.52
C GLN A 246 24.26 8.91 -9.60
N ILE A 247 23.18 9.48 -10.14
CA ILE A 247 21.90 8.84 -10.38
C ILE A 247 21.81 8.58 -11.88
N ASP A 248 21.52 7.34 -12.27
CA ASP A 248 21.34 6.96 -13.67
C ASP A 248 19.88 6.55 -13.91
N ASP A 249 19.47 6.50 -15.17
CA ASP A 249 18.14 6.05 -15.58
C ASP A 249 18.29 4.87 -16.54
N ASP A 250 17.35 3.92 -16.48
CA ASP A 250 17.36 2.75 -17.36
C ASP A 250 15.94 2.36 -17.79
N ARG A 251 15.83 1.74 -18.96
CA ARG A 251 14.54 1.39 -19.57
C ARG A 251 14.14 -0.03 -19.20
N ILE A 252 12.88 -0.22 -18.82
CA ILE A 252 12.29 -1.53 -18.54
C ILE A 252 12.16 -2.33 -19.84
N VAL A 253 12.65 -3.57 -19.84
CA VAL A 253 12.51 -4.53 -20.95
C VAL A 253 11.56 -5.67 -20.66
N SER A 254 11.37 -6.05 -19.39
CA SER A 254 10.40 -7.08 -19.01
C SER A 254 9.84 -6.86 -17.61
N ILE A 255 8.59 -7.30 -17.42
CA ILE A 255 7.90 -7.41 -16.14
C ILE A 255 7.18 -8.75 -16.14
N ASP A 256 7.70 -9.72 -15.39
CA ASP A 256 7.29 -11.12 -15.46
C ASP A 256 6.82 -11.61 -14.08
N TYR A 257 5.68 -12.31 -14.00
CA TYR A 257 5.27 -12.96 -12.76
C TYR A 257 6.18 -14.16 -12.46
N VAL A 258 6.77 -14.20 -11.26
CA VAL A 258 7.75 -15.24 -10.86
C VAL A 258 7.22 -16.24 -9.83
N GLY A 259 5.96 -16.07 -9.38
CA GLY A 259 5.35 -16.94 -8.38
C GLY A 259 5.28 -16.30 -7.00
N ARG A 260 5.01 -17.15 -6.00
CA ARG A 260 4.92 -16.76 -4.59
C ARG A 260 6.26 -16.97 -3.90
N LYS A 261 6.80 -15.92 -3.28
CA LYS A 261 8.06 -15.97 -2.51
C LYS A 261 7.87 -15.30 -1.16
N ASN A 262 8.74 -15.62 -0.20
CA ASN A 262 8.79 -14.86 1.04
C ASN A 262 9.29 -13.45 0.72
N VAL A 263 8.64 -12.43 1.29
CA VAL A 263 8.95 -11.04 0.99
C VAL A 263 9.26 -10.25 2.26
N TYR A 264 10.13 -9.28 2.10
CA TYR A 264 10.69 -8.47 3.17
C TYR A 264 10.50 -7.00 2.87
N ASP A 265 10.36 -6.22 3.92
CA ASP A 265 10.27 -4.76 3.88
C ASP A 265 11.24 -4.19 4.90
N LEU A 266 11.76 -2.99 4.65
CA LEU A 266 12.67 -2.30 5.55
C LEU A 266 12.47 -0.79 5.45
N GLU A 267 12.63 -0.12 6.59
CA GLU A 267 12.56 1.33 6.70
C GLU A 267 13.93 1.91 7.00
N VAL A 268 14.19 3.09 6.43
CA VAL A 268 15.46 3.80 6.55
C VAL A 268 15.19 5.22 7.05
N GLU A 269 15.94 5.67 8.05
CA GLU A 269 15.72 6.96 8.71
C GLU A 269 15.82 8.15 7.73
N ASP A 270 14.86 9.07 7.82
CA ASP A 270 14.79 10.35 7.08
C ASP A 270 14.69 10.24 5.55
N VAL A 271 14.47 9.04 5.01
CA VAL A 271 14.42 8.77 3.56
C VAL A 271 13.44 7.66 3.19
N HIS A 272 12.68 7.88 2.12
CA HIS A 272 11.73 6.90 1.59
C HIS A 272 12.22 6.16 0.34
N LEU A 273 13.49 6.37 -0.06
CA LEU A 273 14.09 5.78 -1.26
C LEU A 273 15.41 5.12 -0.92
N LEU A 274 15.51 3.82 -1.21
CA LEU A 274 16.70 3.01 -0.98
C LEU A 274 17.07 2.21 -2.22
N SER A 275 18.31 1.71 -2.28
CA SER A 275 18.81 0.90 -3.38
C SER A 275 18.59 -0.60 -3.13
N GLY A 276 17.76 -1.24 -3.96
CA GLY A 276 17.58 -2.70 -3.99
C GLY A 276 17.92 -3.27 -5.37
N ASN A 277 18.90 -4.18 -5.47
CA ASN A 277 19.50 -4.67 -6.72
C ASN A 277 19.85 -3.55 -7.73
N GLY A 278 20.24 -2.38 -7.21
CA GLY A 278 20.59 -1.21 -8.01
C GLY A 278 19.41 -0.38 -8.52
N PHE A 279 18.16 -0.67 -8.14
CA PHE A 279 17.02 0.22 -8.38
C PHE A 279 16.83 1.16 -7.19
N TYR A 280 16.55 2.44 -7.47
CA TYR A 280 15.99 3.32 -6.44
C TYR A 280 14.49 3.03 -6.29
N THR A 281 14.11 2.49 -5.15
CA THR A 281 12.73 2.06 -4.90
C THR A 281 12.24 2.53 -3.53
N SER A 282 10.93 2.57 -3.38
CA SER A 282 10.26 2.89 -2.12
C SER A 282 9.26 1.81 -1.78
N ASN A 283 9.20 1.57 -0.48
CA ASN A 283 8.24 0.64 0.09
C ASN A 283 6.99 1.38 0.60
N SER A 284 6.89 2.70 0.48
CA SER A 284 5.70 3.47 0.91
C SER A 284 4.43 3.11 0.10
N ARG A 285 3.21 3.19 0.65
CA ARG A 285 1.94 3.19 -0.12
C ARG A 285 1.25 4.57 0.02
N ARG A 286 -0.08 4.66 -0.20
CA ARG A 286 -0.94 5.82 0.09
C ARG A 286 -2.32 5.33 0.54
N ALA A 287 -2.82 5.80 1.67
CA ALA A 287 -4.16 5.54 2.15
C ALA A 287 -5.18 6.27 1.28
N ALA A 288 -6.34 5.65 1.06
CA ALA A 288 -7.46 6.30 0.40
C ALA A 288 -8.27 7.08 1.45
N GLY A 289 -8.19 8.41 1.39
CA GLY A 289 -8.96 9.32 2.23
C GLY A 289 -9.78 10.27 1.38
N LEU A 290 -11.01 10.56 1.82
CA LEU A 290 -11.87 11.59 1.23
C LEU A 290 -12.17 12.66 2.29
N ALA A 291 -11.82 13.91 2.00
CA ALA A 291 -12.25 15.04 2.82
C ALA A 291 -13.56 15.59 2.27
N LEU A 292 -14.59 15.64 3.10
CA LEU A 292 -15.88 16.25 2.81
C LEU A 292 -15.97 17.58 3.55
N VAL A 293 -16.34 18.63 2.83
CA VAL A 293 -16.48 19.99 3.34
C VAL A 293 -17.70 20.62 2.69
N HIS A 294 -18.51 21.36 3.44
CA HIS A 294 -19.60 22.15 2.88
C HIS A 294 -19.06 23.20 1.91
N ILE A 295 -19.81 23.51 0.84
CA ILE A 295 -19.35 24.44 -0.21
C ILE A 295 -19.08 25.86 0.32
N ASP A 296 -19.82 26.26 1.35
CA ASP A 296 -19.69 27.57 2.00
C ASP A 296 -18.71 27.58 3.19
N HIS A 297 -17.91 26.51 3.36
CA HIS A 297 -16.92 26.50 4.42
C HIS A 297 -15.83 27.56 4.14
N PRO A 298 -15.49 28.39 5.14
CA PRO A 298 -14.53 29.48 4.98
C PRO A 298 -13.09 29.02 4.71
#